data_AF-A0A1F6V544-F1
#
_entry.id   AF-A0A1F6V544-F1
#
_cell.length_a   1.000
_cell.length_b   1.000
_cell.length_c   1.000
_cell.angle_alpha   90.00
_cell.angle_beta   90.00
_cell.angle_gamma   90.00
#
_symmetry.space_group_name_H-M   'P 1'
#
loop_
_entity.id
_entity.type
_entity.pdbx_description
1 polymer ?
#
loop_
_entity_poly.entity_id
_entity_poly.type
_entity_poly.pdbx_seq_one_letter_code
_entity_poly.pdbx_strand_id
1 'polypeptide(L)'
;MKLIKKNLYKLVLLFFSFLVPAVSLAQGKIENPLGPDGSRTVPEFIEKLLVGVIKIGMPIVALAIIYCGFLFVSARGNSEKLKKAKDALLYTLIGAAILLGSWAIARLISDTVLSL
;
A
#
# COMPACT_ATOMS: atom_id res chain seq x y z
N MET A 1 -10.73 -17.01 -64.75
CA MET A 1 -9.57 -16.95 -63.83
C MET A 1 -8.83 -15.60 -63.74
N LYS A 2 -9.21 -14.53 -64.47
CA LYS A 2 -8.52 -13.20 -64.39
C LYS A 2 -9.03 -12.29 -63.25
N LEU A 3 -10.29 -12.45 -62.83
CA LEU A 3 -10.94 -11.63 -61.79
C LEU A 3 -10.39 -11.90 -60.38
N ILE A 4 -10.06 -13.16 -60.08
CA ILE A 4 -9.52 -13.57 -58.77
C ILE A 4 -8.12 -12.98 -58.54
N LYS A 5 -7.23 -13.02 -59.53
CA LYS A 5 -5.87 -12.43 -59.43
C LYS A 5 -5.90 -10.92 -59.26
N LYS A 6 -6.85 -10.22 -59.91
CA LYS A 6 -6.99 -8.76 -59.84
C LYS A 6 -7.45 -8.26 -58.46
N ASN A 7 -8.31 -9.02 -57.77
CA ASN A 7 -8.82 -8.66 -56.44
C ASN A 7 -8.11 -9.39 -55.29
N LEU A 8 -7.08 -10.20 -55.58
CA LEU A 8 -6.37 -11.01 -54.59
C LEU A 8 -5.72 -10.15 -53.50
N TYR A 9 -5.09 -9.03 -53.86
CA TYR A 9 -4.47 -8.12 -52.90
C TYR A 9 -5.50 -7.48 -51.96
N LYS A 10 -6.72 -7.19 -52.44
CA LYS A 10 -7.82 -6.67 -51.62
C LYS A 10 -8.34 -7.73 -50.65
N LEU A 11 -8.41 -9.00 -51.08
CA LEU A 11 -8.80 -10.12 -50.24
C LEU A 11 -7.76 -10.36 -49.13
N VAL A 12 -6.47 -10.29 -49.48
CA VAL A 12 -5.36 -10.42 -48.51
C VAL A 12 -5.38 -9.25 -47.53
N LEU A 13 -5.60 -8.01 -47.98
CA LEU A 13 -5.73 -6.84 -47.10
C LEU A 13 -6.94 -6.94 -46.16
N LEU A 14 -8.08 -7.45 -46.64
CA LEU A 14 -9.29 -7.62 -45.83
C LEU A 14 -9.11 -8.74 -44.80
N PHE A 15 -8.43 -9.84 -45.18
CA PHE A 15 -8.05 -10.90 -44.25
C PHE A 15 -7.04 -10.40 -43.19
N PHE A 16 -6.06 -9.60 -43.60
CA PHE A 16 -5.09 -8.99 -42.69
C PHE A 16 -5.76 -8.03 -41.70
N SER A 17 -6.71 -7.21 -42.16
CA SER A 17 -7.51 -6.32 -41.30
C SER A 17 -8.34 -7.08 -40.27
N PHE A 18 -8.76 -8.31 -40.55
CA PHE A 18 -9.50 -9.15 -39.62
C PHE A 18 -8.59 -9.93 -38.66
N LEU A 19 -7.33 -10.16 -39.06
CA LEU A 19 -6.32 -10.84 -38.25
C LEU A 19 -5.65 -9.89 -37.23
N VAL A 20 -5.50 -8.61 -37.56
CA VAL A 20 -4.85 -7.60 -36.70
C VAL A 20 -5.47 -7.49 -35.29
N PRO A 21 -6.80 -7.48 -35.10
CA PRO A 21 -7.41 -7.44 -33.76
C PRO A 21 -7.12 -8.70 -32.93
N ALA A 22 -6.91 -9.86 -33.56
CA ALA A 22 -6.65 -11.12 -32.86
C ALA A 22 -5.20 -11.24 -32.36
N VAL A 23 -4.25 -10.53 -32.99
CA VAL A 23 -2.82 -10.49 -32.58
C VAL A 23 -2.52 -9.28 -31.67
N SER A 24 -3.47 -8.37 -31.52
CA SER A 24 -3.42 -7.29 -30.53
C SER A 24 -3.47 -7.89 -29.12
N LEU A 25 -2.29 -8.15 -28.51
CA LEU A 25 -2.09 -8.51 -27.11
C LEU A 25 -2.43 -7.35 -26.14
N ALA A 26 -3.45 -6.56 -26.44
CA ALA A 26 -3.89 -5.41 -25.67
C ALA A 26 -4.78 -5.80 -24.48
N GLN A 27 -4.59 -6.99 -23.89
CA GLN A 27 -5.15 -7.30 -22.56
C GLN A 27 -4.23 -6.69 -21.49
N GLY A 28 -4.23 -5.37 -21.41
CA GLY A 28 -3.68 -4.67 -20.26
C GLY A 28 -4.58 -4.92 -19.06
N LYS A 29 -4.21 -5.87 -18.20
CA LYS A 29 -4.83 -5.99 -16.87
C LYS A 29 -4.50 -4.70 -16.12
N ILE A 30 -5.50 -3.87 -15.85
CA ILE A 30 -5.30 -2.74 -14.94
C ILE A 30 -5.11 -3.34 -13.56
N GLU A 31 -3.85 -3.40 -13.14
CA GLU A 31 -3.51 -3.79 -11.77
C GLU A 31 -4.04 -2.72 -10.82
N ASN A 32 -4.75 -3.16 -9.80
CA ASN A 32 -5.21 -2.24 -8.78
C ASN A 32 -3.95 -1.65 -8.10
N PRO A 33 -3.86 -0.32 -7.90
CA PRO A 33 -2.73 0.29 -7.18
C PRO A 33 -2.57 -0.24 -5.74
N LEU A 34 -3.56 -0.97 -5.22
CA LEU A 34 -3.53 -1.71 -3.95
C LEU A 34 -3.05 -3.17 -4.09
N GLY A 35 -2.53 -3.55 -5.26
CA GLY A 35 -1.92 -4.84 -5.59
C GLY A 35 -2.73 -5.69 -6.59
N PRO A 36 -2.14 -6.79 -7.10
CA PRO A 36 -2.74 -7.66 -8.14
C PRO A 36 -4.10 -8.24 -7.76
N ASP A 37 -4.34 -8.41 -6.46
CA ASP A 37 -5.57 -8.89 -5.83
C ASP A 37 -6.21 -7.75 -5.02
N GLY A 38 -6.48 -6.61 -5.67
CA GLY A 38 -7.11 -5.45 -5.03
C GLY A 38 -8.24 -5.86 -4.09
N SER A 39 -8.33 -5.23 -2.91
CA SER A 39 -9.21 -5.67 -1.82
C SER A 39 -10.64 -5.88 -2.30
N ARG A 40 -11.04 -7.15 -2.36
CA ARG A 40 -12.38 -7.56 -2.85
C ARG A 40 -13.41 -7.45 -1.74
N THR A 41 -12.94 -7.34 -0.50
CA THR A 41 -13.74 -7.27 0.72
C THR A 41 -13.28 -6.11 1.61
N VAL A 42 -14.17 -5.62 2.46
CA VAL A 42 -13.88 -4.56 3.44
C VAL A 42 -12.76 -4.96 4.43
N PRO A 43 -12.71 -6.20 4.96
CA PRO A 43 -11.63 -6.62 5.86
C PRO A 43 -10.24 -6.59 5.20
N GLU A 44 -10.11 -7.08 3.96
CA GLU A 44 -8.86 -7.04 3.20
C GLU A 44 -8.37 -5.60 2.96
N PHE A 45 -9.30 -4.68 2.72
CA PHE A 45 -8.98 -3.27 2.54
C PHE A 45 -8.39 -2.67 3.83
N ILE A 46 -9.04 -2.93 4.96
CA ILE A 46 -8.59 -2.46 6.28
C ILE A 46 -7.21 -3.05 6.61
N GLU A 47 -6.99 -4.33 6.36
CA GLU A 47 -5.69 -4.98 6.58
C GLU A 47 -4.57 -4.31 5.76
N LYS A 48 -4.79 -4.14 4.45
CA LYS A 48 -3.80 -3.50 3.57
C LYS A 48 -3.50 -2.06 3.98
N LEU A 49 -4.52 -1.30 4.38
CA LEU A 49 -4.35 0.06 4.88
C LEU A 49 -3.50 0.08 6.15
N LEU A 50 -3.81 -0.77 7.13
CA LEU A 50 -3.07 -0.85 8.39
C LEU A 50 -1.62 -1.27 8.18
N VAL A 51 -1.37 -2.25 7.31
CA VAL A 51 0.00 -2.66 6.95
C VAL A 51 0.75 -1.50 6.29
N GLY A 52 0.09 -0.75 5.40
CA GLY A 52 0.66 0.46 4.80
C GLY A 52 1.02 1.52 5.83
N VAL A 53 0.13 1.79 6.78
CA VAL A 53 0.35 2.75 7.87
C VAL A 53 1.50 2.29 8.77
N ILE A 54 1.59 1.02 9.15
CA ILE A 54 2.70 0.50 9.96
C ILE A 54 4.04 0.63 9.24
N LYS A 55 4.08 0.35 7.93
CA LYS A 55 5.30 0.42 7.13
C LYS A 55 5.95 1.81 7.16
N ILE A 56 5.14 2.86 7.23
CA ILE A 56 5.60 4.26 7.32
C ILE A 56 5.72 4.70 8.78
N GLY A 57 4.79 4.28 9.64
CA GLY A 57 4.73 4.67 11.04
C GLY A 57 5.89 4.14 11.87
N MET A 58 6.37 2.92 11.60
CA MET A 58 7.50 2.32 12.33
C MET A 58 8.80 3.14 12.22
N PRO A 59 9.25 3.53 11.01
CA PRO A 59 10.37 4.47 10.86
C PRO A 59 10.16 5.80 11.59
N ILE A 60 8.95 6.38 11.53
CA ILE A 60 8.64 7.65 12.19
C ILE A 60 8.77 7.52 13.71
N VAL A 61 8.20 6.45 14.29
CA VAL A 61 8.31 6.18 15.74
C VAL A 61 9.78 6.00 16.14
N ALA A 62 10.58 5.27 15.35
CA ALA A 62 12.00 5.11 15.62
C ALA A 62 12.74 6.45 15.63
N LEU A 63 12.48 7.33 14.65
CA LEU A 63 13.06 8.68 14.61
C LEU A 63 12.59 9.54 15.80
N ALA A 64 11.33 9.44 16.21
CA ALA A 64 10.79 10.15 17.36
C ALA A 64 11.46 9.71 18.68
N ILE A 65 11.72 8.40 18.85
CA ILE A 65 12.46 7.87 20.01
C ILE A 65 13.89 8.41 20.03
N ILE A 66 14.58 8.40 18.89
CA ILE A 66 15.92 8.96 18.76
C ILE A 66 15.93 10.45 19.13
N TYR A 67 14.95 11.22 18.63
CA TYR A 67 14.79 12.64 18.96
C TYR A 67 14.56 12.87 20.46
N CYS A 68 13.74 12.05 21.11
CA CYS A 68 13.58 12.11 22.56
C CYS A 68 14.91 11.89 23.29
N GLY A 69 15.73 10.93 22.84
CA GLY A 69 17.08 10.71 23.35
C GLY A 69 17.96 11.97 23.27
N PHE A 70 17.97 12.65 22.13
CA PHE A 70 18.67 13.94 21.98
C PHE A 70 18.14 15.02 22.93
N LEU A 71 16.81 15.07 23.15
CA LEU A 71 16.20 16.03 24.05
C LEU A 71 16.62 15.78 25.51
N PHE A 72 16.76 14.52 25.92
CA PHE A 72 17.29 14.15 27.24
C PHE A 72 18.76 14.57 27.41
N VAL A 73 19.61 14.30 26.42
CA VAL A 73 21.03 14.66 26.47
C VAL A 73 21.21 16.19 26.47
N SER A 74 20.46 16.91 25.63
CA SER A 74 20.56 18.37 25.53
C SER A 74 20.03 19.11 26.77
N ALA A 75 19.16 18.48 27.57
CA ALA A 75 18.62 19.09 28.77
C ALA A 75 19.69 19.35 29.85
N ARG A 76 20.76 18.54 29.90
CA ARG A 76 21.96 18.76 30.75
C ARG A 76 21.65 19.13 32.21
N GLY A 77 20.61 18.55 32.80
CA GLY A 77 20.19 18.80 34.18
C GLY A 77 19.23 19.98 34.37
N ASN A 78 18.86 20.71 33.33
CA ASN A 78 17.80 21.72 33.39
C ASN A 78 16.44 21.04 33.58
N SER A 79 15.79 21.29 34.72
CA SER A 79 14.51 20.68 35.11
C SER A 79 13.38 20.92 34.11
N GLU A 80 13.32 22.10 33.49
CA GLU A 80 12.27 22.43 32.52
C GLU A 80 12.46 21.66 31.21
N LYS A 81 13.69 21.59 30.70
CA LYS A 81 14.02 20.82 29.48
C LYS A 81 13.88 19.32 29.71
N LEU A 82 14.23 18.83 30.90
CA LEU A 82 14.02 17.43 31.28
C LEU A 82 12.52 17.07 31.33
N LYS A 83 11.67 17.98 31.84
CA LYS A 83 10.22 17.77 31.80
C LYS A 83 9.73 17.64 30.36
N LYS A 84 10.14 18.56 29.48
CA LYS A 84 9.81 18.50 28.05
C LYS A 84 10.29 17.20 27.38
N ALA A 85 11.48 16.72 27.73
CA ALA A 85 12.00 15.44 27.23
C ALA A 85 11.13 14.23 27.64
N LYS A 86 10.69 14.21 28.90
CA LYS A 86 9.81 13.17 29.43
C LYS A 86 8.44 13.21 28.77
N ASP A 87 7.86 14.41 28.63
CA ASP A 87 6.56 14.58 27.99
C ASP A 87 6.62 14.12 26.52
N ALA A 88 7.67 14.51 25.78
CA ALA A 88 7.88 14.07 24.41
C ALA A 88 8.00 12.53 24.29
N LEU A 89 8.72 11.89 25.23
CA LEU A 89 8.83 10.44 25.26
C LEU A 89 7.49 9.77 25.55
N LEU A 90 6.71 10.29 26.50
CA LEU A 90 5.38 9.76 26.82
C LEU A 90 4.45 9.82 25.61
N TYR A 91 4.39 10.96 24.92
CA TYR A 91 3.57 11.07 23.71
C TYR A 91 4.05 10.16 22.58
N THR A 92 5.37 9.98 22.44
CA THR A 92 5.94 9.04 21.46
C THR A 92 5.53 7.60 21.78
N LEU A 93 5.56 7.20 23.06
CA LEU A 93 5.13 5.87 23.50
C LEU A 93 3.63 5.65 23.30
N ILE A 94 2.81 6.66 23.62
CA ILE A 94 1.35 6.59 23.37
C ILE A 94 1.08 6.44 21.87
N GLY A 95 1.74 7.23 21.03
CA GLY A 95 1.61 7.12 19.57
C GLY A 95 2.03 5.74 19.04
N ALA A 96 3.14 5.21 19.54
CA ALA A 96 3.60 3.86 19.20
C ALA A 96 2.61 2.77 19.65
N ALA A 97 2.07 2.89 20.87
CA ALA A 97 1.08 1.96 21.40
C ALA A 97 -0.22 1.98 20.59
N ILE A 98 -0.68 3.16 20.16
CA ILE A 98 -1.86 3.29 19.29
C ILE A 98 -1.59 2.68 17.91
N LEU A 99 -0.42 2.95 17.32
CA LEU A 99 -0.03 2.40 16.01
C LEU A 99 -0.07 0.86 16.01
N LEU A 100 0.59 0.25 17.00
CA LEU A 100 0.67 -1.22 17.13
C LEU A 100 -0.66 -1.82 17.61
N GLY A 101 -1.32 -1.15 18.55
CA GLY A 101 -2.58 -1.60 19.14
C GLY A 101 -3.74 -1.59 18.14
N SER A 102 -3.81 -0.58 17.27
CA SER A 102 -4.83 -0.50 16.22
C SER A 102 -4.78 -1.71 15.27
N TRP A 103 -3.58 -2.11 14.85
CA TRP A 103 -3.40 -3.28 14.01
C TRP A 103 -3.72 -4.59 14.73
N ALA A 104 -3.27 -4.73 15.98
CA ALA A 104 -3.59 -5.91 16.78
C ALA A 104 -5.11 -6.09 16.96
N ILE A 105 -5.83 -5.01 17.31
CA ILE A 105 -7.28 -5.05 17.48
C ILE A 105 -7.99 -5.38 16.16
N ALA A 106 -7.60 -4.73 15.06
CA ALA A 106 -8.21 -4.99 13.76
C ALA A 106 -8.05 -6.45 13.34
N ARG A 107 -6.87 -7.04 13.54
CA ARG A 107 -6.61 -8.44 13.23
C ARG A 107 -7.45 -9.37 14.09
N LEU A 108 -7.56 -9.12 15.39
CA LEU A 108 -8.39 -9.92 16.28
C LEU A 108 -9.88 -9.92 15.85
N ILE A 109 -10.39 -8.76 15.42
CA ILE A 109 -11.76 -8.64 14.90
C ILE A 109 -11.91 -9.43 13.60
N SER A 110 -10.99 -9.26 12.64
CA SER A 110 -11.01 -9.99 11.37
C SER A 110 -10.96 -11.50 11.58
N ASP A 111 -10.07 -11.98 12.45
CA ASP A 111 -9.94 -13.40 12.77
C ASP A 111 -11.21 -13.96 13.40
N THR A 112 -11.85 -13.21 14.30
CA THR A 112 -13.12 -13.62 14.93
C THR A 112 -14.25 -13.73 13.92
N VAL A 113 -14.38 -12.74 13.03
CA VAL A 113 -15.45 -12.73 11.99
C VAL A 113 -15.25 -13.83 10.96
N LEU A 114 -14.00 -14.12 10.57
CA LEU A 114 -13.69 -15.19 9.62
C LEU A 114 -13.77 -16.60 10.23
N SER A 115 -13.70 -16.70 11.56
CA SER A 115 -13.85 -17.98 12.27
C SER A 115 -15.31 -18.45 12.43
N LEU A 116 -16.27 -17.57 12.14
CA LEU A 116 -17.72 -17.85 12.12
C LEU A 116 -18.18 -18.29 10.73
#